data_AF-A0A0T5VK13-F1
#
_entry.id   AF-A0A0T5VK13-F1
#
_cell.length_a   1.000
_cell.length_b   1.000
_cell.length_c   1.000
_cell.angle_alpha   90.00
_cell.angle_beta   90.00
_cell.angle_gamma   90.00
#
_symmetry.space_group_name_H-M   'P 1'
#
loop_
_entity.id
_entity.type
_entity.pdbx_description
1 polymer ?
#
loop_
_entity_poly.entity_id
_entity_poly.type
_entity_poly.pdbx_seq_one_letter_code
_entity_poly.pdbx_strand_id
1 'polypeptide(L)'
;MLILIVSSCQSKKAVHLKTVLEQKERVVFNILLGKNGPNEQKLKCLIDGDFKCAQKAITEAEQAFDKIISEINALETGDVKYGNELKSATSNYYKAVKESEIFDRLVIAQQQISQDKTNTEKIRDAAIHQQGQLLRNKLEMRKIISKKEQVLAKVQQQFNLLNHLH
;
A
#
# COMPACT_ATOMS: atom_id res chain seq x y z
N MET A 1 -45.04 26.07 15.47
CA MET A 1 -43.84 25.22 15.53
C MET A 1 -43.26 25.15 14.13
N LEU A 2 -42.16 25.86 13.85
CA LEU A 2 -41.47 25.78 12.56
C LEU A 2 -40.54 24.57 12.62
N ILE A 3 -40.91 23.48 11.93
CA ILE A 3 -40.03 22.31 11.77
C ILE A 3 -39.04 22.67 10.65
N LEU A 4 -37.84 23.11 11.04
CA LEU A 4 -36.70 23.22 10.13
C LEU A 4 -36.31 21.80 9.70
N ILE A 5 -36.80 21.39 8.53
CA ILE A 5 -36.31 20.19 7.86
C ILE A 5 -34.87 20.52 7.45
N VAL A 6 -33.90 20.09 8.25
CA VAL A 6 -32.51 19.99 7.82
C VAL A 6 -32.45 18.92 6.75
N SER A 7 -32.73 19.30 5.51
CA SER A 7 -32.39 18.52 4.32
C SER A 7 -30.87 18.40 4.32
N SER A 8 -30.38 17.27 4.84
CA SER A 8 -28.97 16.90 4.80
C SER A 8 -28.53 16.85 3.33
N CYS A 9 -27.91 17.93 2.88
CA CYS A 9 -27.38 18.01 1.53
C CYS A 9 -26.01 17.34 1.56
N GLN A 10 -25.90 16.14 0.99
CA GLN A 10 -24.61 15.48 0.82
C GLN A 10 -23.66 16.40 0.04
N SER A 11 -22.48 16.66 0.60
CA SER A 11 -21.50 17.50 -0.06
C SER A 11 -20.99 16.79 -1.31
N LYS A 12 -21.27 17.36 -2.50
CA LYS A 12 -20.76 16.84 -3.78
C LYS A 12 -19.23 16.70 -3.78
N LYS A 13 -18.54 17.63 -3.12
CA LYS A 13 -17.07 17.58 -2.95
C LYS A 13 -16.64 16.41 -2.07
N ALA A 14 -17.39 16.11 -1.00
CA ALA A 14 -17.10 14.96 -0.13
C ALA A 14 -17.34 13.63 -0.85
N VAL A 15 -18.43 13.51 -1.61
CA VAL A 15 -18.69 12.34 -2.48
C VAL A 15 -17.54 12.16 -3.47
N HIS A 16 -17.14 13.24 -4.16
CA HIS A 16 -16.03 13.18 -5.12
C HIS A 16 -14.72 12.72 -4.48
N LEU A 17 -14.35 13.30 -3.34
CA LEU A 17 -13.13 12.91 -2.61
C LEU A 17 -13.16 11.42 -2.23
N LYS A 18 -14.29 10.93 -1.70
CA LYS A 18 -14.48 9.51 -1.38
C LYS A 18 -14.28 8.63 -2.62
N THR A 19 -14.97 8.94 -3.71
CA THR A 19 -14.89 8.17 -4.95
C THR A 19 -13.47 8.15 -5.52
N VAL A 20 -12.75 9.26 -5.51
CA VAL A 20 -11.37 9.31 -6.00
C VAL A 20 -10.46 8.44 -5.16
N LEU A 21 -10.59 8.46 -3.82
CA LEU A 21 -9.79 7.61 -2.93
C LEU A 21 -10.11 6.12 -3.11
N GLU A 22 -11.39 5.75 -3.24
CA GLU A 22 -11.82 4.38 -3.54
C GLU A 22 -11.29 3.88 -4.90
N GLN A 23 -11.19 4.77 -5.90
CA GLN A 23 -10.55 4.44 -7.17
C GLN A 23 -9.05 4.16 -6.99
N LYS A 24 -8.34 4.90 -6.13
CA LYS A 24 -6.93 4.63 -5.82
C LYS A 24 -6.75 3.29 -5.12
N GLU A 25 -7.68 2.92 -4.24
CA GLU A 25 -7.69 1.60 -3.60
C GLU A 25 -7.75 0.46 -4.63
N ARG A 26 -8.58 0.59 -5.66
CA ARG A 26 -8.62 -0.40 -6.76
C ARG A 26 -7.30 -0.50 -7.52
N VAL A 27 -6.59 0.62 -7.70
CA VAL A 27 -5.26 0.60 -8.32
C VAL A 27 -4.26 -0.12 -7.42
N VAL A 28 -4.27 0.15 -6.11
CA VAL A 28 -3.43 -0.57 -5.13
C VAL A 28 -3.75 -2.07 -5.11
N PHE A 29 -5.02 -2.44 -5.15
CA PHE A 29 -5.44 -3.83 -5.29
C PHE A 29 -4.82 -4.48 -6.53
N ASN A 30 -4.85 -3.80 -7.68
CA ASN A 30 -4.25 -4.32 -8.91
C ASN A 30 -2.72 -4.44 -8.83
N ILE A 31 -2.04 -3.57 -8.07
CA ILE A 31 -0.60 -3.69 -7.82
C ILE A 31 -0.28 -4.98 -7.05
N LEU A 32 -1.06 -5.23 -5.99
CA LEU A 32 -0.81 -6.30 -5.01
C LEU A 32 -1.34 -7.67 -5.44
N LEU A 33 -2.52 -7.71 -6.05
CA LEU A 33 -3.31 -8.92 -6.29
C LEU A 33 -3.88 -8.98 -7.71
N GLY A 34 -3.67 -7.95 -8.53
CA GLY A 34 -4.18 -7.91 -9.89
C GLY A 34 -3.49 -8.90 -10.80
N LYS A 35 -4.26 -9.47 -11.73
CA LYS A 35 -3.70 -10.28 -12.81
C LYS A 35 -2.75 -9.45 -13.67
N ASN A 36 -1.57 -9.97 -13.96
CA ASN A 36 -0.42 -9.32 -14.57
C ASN A 36 0.08 -8.10 -13.79
N GLY A 37 -0.33 -7.94 -12.52
CA GLY A 37 0.17 -6.89 -11.65
C GLY A 37 1.63 -7.11 -11.25
N PRO A 38 2.36 -6.06 -10.82
CA PRO A 38 3.76 -6.16 -10.42
C PRO A 38 4.04 -7.28 -9.42
N ASN A 39 3.15 -7.50 -8.44
CA ASN A 39 3.36 -8.55 -7.44
C ASN A 39 3.21 -9.98 -8.01
N GLU A 40 2.29 -10.20 -8.95
CA GLU A 40 2.17 -11.49 -9.65
C GLU A 40 3.38 -11.73 -10.57
N GLN A 41 3.83 -10.70 -11.29
CA GLN A 41 5.03 -10.77 -12.12
C GLN A 41 6.28 -11.09 -11.29
N LYS A 42 6.43 -10.43 -10.13
CA LYS A 42 7.49 -10.73 -9.15
C LYS A 42 7.46 -12.22 -8.77
N LEU A 43 6.29 -12.74 -8.39
CA LEU A 43 6.14 -14.14 -8.00
C LEU A 43 6.52 -15.09 -9.14
N LYS A 44 6.04 -14.84 -10.35
CA LYS A 44 6.38 -15.64 -11.54
C LYS A 44 7.90 -15.66 -11.77
N CYS A 45 8.54 -14.49 -11.74
CA CYS A 45 9.98 -14.40 -11.96
C CYS A 45 10.80 -15.08 -10.85
N LEU A 46 10.34 -15.07 -9.60
CA LEU A 46 10.98 -15.84 -8.53
C LEU A 46 10.85 -17.35 -8.71
N ILE A 47 9.72 -17.83 -9.23
CA ILE A 47 9.52 -19.25 -9.56
C ILE A 47 10.49 -19.67 -10.68
N ASP A 48 10.66 -18.81 -11.69
CA ASP A 48 11.55 -19.04 -12.83
C ASP A 48 13.04 -18.84 -12.49
N GLY A 49 13.38 -18.40 -11.26
CA GLY A 49 14.75 -18.09 -10.84
C GLY A 49 15.33 -16.81 -11.46
N ASP A 50 14.51 -16.01 -12.13
CA ASP A 50 14.92 -14.73 -12.73
C ASP A 50 14.84 -13.59 -11.68
N PHE A 51 15.89 -13.48 -10.88
CA PHE A 51 16.02 -12.44 -9.86
C PHE A 51 16.06 -11.03 -10.46
N LYS A 52 16.56 -10.85 -11.69
CA LYS A 52 16.59 -9.53 -12.34
C LYS A 52 15.19 -9.08 -12.72
N CYS A 53 14.38 -9.99 -13.28
CA CYS A 53 12.97 -9.71 -13.53
C CYS A 53 12.23 -9.41 -12.21
N ALA A 54 12.43 -10.20 -11.16
CA ALA A 54 11.76 -9.98 -9.88
C ALA A 54 12.09 -8.60 -9.27
N GLN A 55 13.35 -8.16 -9.34
CA GLN A 55 13.77 -6.82 -8.91
C GLN A 55 13.13 -5.71 -9.76
N LYS A 56 13.01 -5.92 -11.08
CA LYS A 56 12.31 -4.98 -11.97
C LYS A 56 10.83 -4.84 -11.58
N ALA A 57 10.15 -5.94 -11.32
CA ALA A 57 8.75 -5.92 -10.88
C ALA A 57 8.55 -5.15 -9.55
N ILE A 58 9.51 -5.23 -8.62
CA ILE A 58 9.44 -4.38 -7.41
C ILE A 58 9.60 -2.89 -7.74
N THR A 59 10.48 -2.54 -8.67
CA THR A 59 10.62 -1.15 -9.12
C THR A 59 9.34 -0.62 -9.77
N GLU A 60 8.66 -1.45 -10.57
CA GLU A 60 7.36 -1.09 -11.14
C GLU A 60 6.29 -0.91 -10.03
N ALA A 61 6.29 -1.77 -9.01
CA ALA A 61 5.41 -1.61 -7.85
C ALA A 61 5.70 -0.31 -7.09
N GLU A 62 6.97 0.00 -6.82
CA GLU A 62 7.38 1.23 -6.13
C GLU A 62 6.91 2.47 -6.88
N GLN A 63 7.16 2.54 -8.19
CA GLN A 63 6.72 3.66 -9.03
C GLN A 63 5.20 3.81 -9.06
N ALA A 64 4.47 2.70 -9.10
CA ALA A 64 3.01 2.71 -9.07
C ALA A 64 2.48 3.23 -7.72
N PHE A 65 3.07 2.82 -6.60
CA PHE A 65 2.74 3.36 -5.28
C PHE A 65 3.11 4.84 -5.15
N ASP A 66 4.29 5.26 -5.61
CA ASP A 66 4.72 6.66 -5.56
C ASP A 66 3.77 7.57 -6.32
N LYS A 67 3.31 7.13 -7.50
CA LYS A 67 2.29 7.83 -8.28
C LYS A 67 0.99 7.98 -7.47
N ILE A 68 0.47 6.89 -6.90
CA ILE A 68 -0.79 6.92 -6.13
C ILE A 68 -0.66 7.83 -4.90
N ILE A 69 0.43 7.72 -4.15
CA ILE A 69 0.69 8.54 -2.97
C ILE A 69 0.78 10.01 -3.34
N SER A 70 1.47 10.34 -4.44
CA SER A 70 1.56 11.71 -4.95
C SER A 70 0.20 12.25 -5.36
N GLU A 71 -0.57 11.47 -6.14
CA GLU A 71 -1.93 11.82 -6.56
C GLU A 71 -2.86 12.05 -5.37
N ILE A 72 -2.78 11.22 -4.32
CA ILE A 72 -3.55 11.41 -3.08
C ILE A 72 -3.14 12.71 -2.39
N ASN A 73 -1.84 12.96 -2.21
CA ASN A 73 -1.35 14.16 -1.52
C ASN A 73 -1.77 15.45 -2.24
N ALA A 74 -1.85 15.39 -3.57
CA ALA A 74 -2.27 16.49 -4.43
C ALA A 74 -3.79 16.77 -4.42
N LEU A 75 -4.61 15.88 -3.85
CA LEU A 75 -6.06 16.11 -3.78
C LEU A 75 -6.39 17.37 -2.97
N GLU A 76 -7.22 18.22 -3.57
CA GLU A 76 -7.84 19.35 -2.89
C GLU A 76 -8.99 18.85 -2.03
N THR A 77 -8.99 19.26 -0.76
CA THR A 77 -10.04 18.90 0.19
C THR A 77 -11.01 20.05 0.43
N GLY A 78 -10.62 21.28 0.07
CA GLY A 78 -11.43 22.48 0.25
C GLY A 78 -12.02 22.61 1.66
N ASP A 79 -13.33 22.85 1.70
CA ASP A 79 -14.17 22.97 2.90
C ASP A 79 -14.76 21.63 3.38
N VAL A 80 -14.34 20.50 2.79
CA VAL A 80 -14.85 19.18 3.20
C VAL A 80 -14.39 18.84 4.60
N LYS A 81 -15.35 18.61 5.50
CA LYS A 81 -15.07 18.22 6.89
C LYS A 81 -14.26 16.92 6.91
N TYR A 82 -13.18 16.88 7.68
CA TYR A 82 -12.28 15.73 7.78
C TYR A 82 -11.55 15.34 6.47
N GLY A 83 -11.61 16.16 5.42
CA GLY A 83 -11.01 15.84 4.13
C GLY A 83 -9.48 15.72 4.17
N ASN A 84 -8.80 16.61 4.91
CA ASN A 84 -7.34 16.59 5.05
C ASN A 84 -6.86 15.40 5.88
N GLU A 85 -7.59 15.08 6.94
CA GLU A 85 -7.36 13.94 7.81
C GLU A 85 -7.50 12.65 7.02
N LEU A 86 -8.56 12.52 6.21
CA LEU A 86 -8.77 11.37 5.35
C LEU A 86 -7.63 11.22 4.34
N LYS A 87 -7.30 12.31 3.62
CA LYS A 87 -6.16 12.35 2.68
C LYS A 87 -4.85 11.89 3.33
N SER A 88 -4.53 12.43 4.50
CA SER A 88 -3.31 12.11 5.25
C SER A 88 -3.30 10.65 5.73
N ALA A 89 -4.42 10.16 6.27
CA ALA A 89 -4.54 8.78 6.72
C ALA A 89 -4.38 7.79 5.56
N THR A 90 -5.00 8.04 4.41
CA THR A 90 -4.88 7.20 3.21
C THR A 90 -3.45 7.20 2.68
N SER A 91 -2.82 8.36 2.56
CA SER A 91 -1.42 8.50 2.12
C SER A 91 -0.47 7.73 3.04
N ASN A 92 -0.65 7.85 4.36
CA ASN A 92 0.18 7.17 5.34
C ASN A 92 -0.02 5.66 5.35
N TYR A 93 -1.23 5.17 5.10
CA TYR A 93 -1.51 3.75 4.94
C TYR A 93 -0.78 3.19 3.72
N TYR A 94 -0.91 3.82 2.54
CA TYR A 94 -0.24 3.31 1.34
C TYR A 94 1.28 3.48 1.36
N LYS A 95 1.83 4.47 2.08
CA LYS A 95 3.27 4.52 2.36
C LYS A 95 3.75 3.28 3.12
N ALA A 96 3.03 2.88 4.18
CA ALA A 96 3.39 1.70 4.96
C ALA A 96 3.27 0.40 4.13
N VAL A 97 2.24 0.30 3.27
CA VAL A 97 2.11 -0.82 2.33
C VAL A 97 3.27 -0.84 1.34
N LYS A 98 3.58 0.31 0.71
CA LYS A 98 4.72 0.44 -0.21
C LYS A 98 6.02 -0.03 0.45
N GLU A 99 6.32 0.48 1.64
CA GLU A 99 7.53 0.13 2.39
C GLU A 99 7.64 -1.39 2.59
N SER A 100 6.54 -2.06 2.96
CA SER A 100 6.53 -3.51 3.15
C SER A 100 6.74 -4.29 1.84
N GLU A 101 6.19 -3.81 0.73
CA GLU A 101 6.37 -4.46 -0.57
C GLU A 101 7.78 -4.28 -1.12
N ILE A 102 8.34 -3.07 -1.08
CA ILE A 102 9.69 -2.81 -1.60
C ILE A 102 10.78 -3.44 -0.71
N PHE A 103 10.47 -3.76 0.54
CA PHE A 103 11.36 -4.50 1.43
C PHE A 103 11.75 -5.87 0.85
N ASP A 104 10.92 -6.45 -0.04
CA ASP A 104 11.24 -7.71 -0.72
C ASP A 104 12.52 -7.65 -1.55
N ARG A 105 13.00 -6.47 -1.94
CA ARG A 105 14.31 -6.35 -2.61
C ARG A 105 15.43 -6.98 -1.79
N LEU A 106 15.39 -6.81 -0.47
CA LEU A 106 16.38 -7.36 0.46
C LEU A 106 16.23 -8.88 0.57
N VAL A 107 14.99 -9.37 0.66
CA VAL A 107 14.69 -10.82 0.74
C VAL A 107 15.16 -11.52 -0.54
N ILE A 108 14.87 -10.95 -1.70
CA ILE A 108 15.26 -11.48 -3.01
C ILE A 108 16.78 -11.47 -3.18
N ALA A 109 17.47 -10.43 -2.72
CA ALA A 109 18.93 -10.39 -2.77
C ALA A 109 19.55 -11.55 -1.97
N GLN A 110 19.02 -11.86 -0.78
CA GLN A 110 19.49 -13.02 0.00
C GLN A 110 19.12 -14.35 -0.66
N GLN A 111 17.94 -14.44 -1.26
CA GLN A 111 17.52 -15.63 -2.02
C GLN A 111 18.44 -15.89 -3.23
N GLN A 112 18.87 -14.85 -3.93
CA GLN A 112 19.82 -14.98 -5.03
C GLN A 112 21.17 -15.54 -4.53
N ILE A 113 21.69 -15.05 -3.40
CA ILE A 113 22.94 -15.54 -2.82
C ILE A 113 22.80 -17.01 -2.39
N SER A 114 21.68 -17.38 -1.76
CA SER A 114 21.46 -18.74 -1.27
C SER A 114 21.24 -19.76 -2.39
N GLN A 115 20.75 -19.35 -3.56
CA GLN A 115 20.53 -20.23 -4.70
C GLN A 115 21.71 -20.30 -5.69
N ASP A 116 22.69 -19.39 -5.58
CA ASP A 116 23.87 -19.41 -6.41
C ASP A 116 24.80 -20.58 -6.03
N LYS A 117 24.94 -21.55 -6.93
CA LYS A 117 25.75 -22.76 -6.73
C LYS A 117 27.26 -22.49 -6.73
N THR A 118 27.69 -21.32 -7.20
CA THR A 118 29.10 -20.92 -7.16
C THR A 118 29.55 -20.49 -5.74
N ASN A 119 28.59 -20.12 -4.89
CA ASN A 119 28.86 -19.80 -3.49
C ASN A 119 29.16 -21.06 -2.67
N THR A 120 30.02 -20.90 -1.64
CA THR A 120 30.25 -21.97 -0.65
C THR A 120 28.99 -22.22 0.17
N GLU A 121 28.89 -23.42 0.75
CA GLU A 121 27.79 -23.78 1.66
C GLU A 121 27.64 -22.76 2.80
N LYS A 122 28.75 -22.38 3.44
CA LYS A 122 28.77 -21.37 4.49
C LYS A 122 28.14 -20.02 4.06
N ILE A 123 28.38 -19.59 2.83
CA ILE A 123 27.80 -18.34 2.29
C ILE A 123 26.29 -18.51 2.07
N ARG A 124 25.87 -19.65 1.49
CA ARG A 124 24.45 -19.93 1.26
C ARG A 124 23.67 -20.01 2.57
N ASP A 125 24.21 -20.68 3.58
CA ASP A 125 23.58 -20.81 4.90
C ASP A 125 23.43 -19.47 5.62
N ALA A 126 24.46 -18.62 5.54
CA ALA A 126 24.40 -17.27 6.08
C ALA A 126 23.29 -16.44 5.41
N ALA A 127 23.14 -16.56 4.08
CA ALA A 127 22.09 -15.89 3.34
C ALA A 127 20.68 -16.40 3.72
N ILE A 128 20.51 -17.72 3.90
CA ILE A 128 19.24 -18.31 4.39
C ILE A 128 18.90 -17.78 5.79
N HIS A 129 19.88 -17.72 6.69
CA HIS A 129 19.68 -17.17 8.03
C HIS A 129 19.27 -15.69 7.99
N GLN A 130 19.93 -14.90 7.14
CA GLN A 130 19.57 -13.50 6.94
C GLN A 130 18.17 -13.33 6.33
N GLN A 131 17.80 -14.18 5.37
CA GLN A 131 16.45 -14.20 4.81
C GLN A 131 15.40 -14.44 5.91
N GLY A 132 15.66 -15.36 6.83
CA GLY A 132 14.79 -15.59 8.00
C GLY A 132 14.64 -14.36 8.90
N GLN A 133 15.70 -13.59 9.12
CA GLN A 133 15.64 -12.32 9.86
C GLN A 133 14.82 -11.26 9.12
N LEU A 134 15.04 -11.11 7.81
CA LEU A 134 14.30 -10.16 6.98
C LEU A 134 12.80 -10.49 6.97
N LEU A 135 12.42 -11.77 6.89
CA LEU A 135 11.02 -12.17 6.95
C LEU A 135 10.37 -11.83 8.31
N ARG A 136 11.12 -11.93 9.42
CA ARG A 136 10.64 -11.45 10.74
C ARG A 136 10.43 -9.94 10.76
N ASN A 137 11.35 -9.17 10.19
CA ASN A 137 11.18 -7.71 10.05
C ASN A 137 9.94 -7.38 9.22
N LYS A 138 9.69 -8.11 8.13
CA LYS A 138 8.48 -7.92 7.31
C LYS A 138 7.19 -8.22 8.09
N LEU A 139 7.20 -9.20 9.01
CA LEU A 139 6.06 -9.43 9.92
C LEU A 139 5.81 -8.23 10.85
N GLU A 140 6.85 -7.57 11.36
CA GLU A 140 6.68 -6.35 12.15
C GLU A 140 6.10 -5.19 11.32
N MET A 141 6.49 -5.07 10.04
CA MET A 141 5.89 -4.09 9.13
C MET A 141 4.39 -4.31 8.93
N ARG A 142 3.90 -5.57 8.93
CA ARG A 142 2.46 -5.86 8.90
C ARG A 142 1.72 -5.29 10.11
N LYS A 143 2.35 -5.27 11.29
CA LYS A 143 1.76 -4.61 12.48
C LYS A 143 1.66 -3.10 12.29
N ILE A 144 2.64 -2.48 11.64
CA ILE A 144 2.61 -1.05 11.30
C ILE A 144 1.47 -0.78 10.31
N ILE A 145 1.36 -1.57 9.24
CA ILE A 145 0.27 -1.47 8.25
C ILE A 145 -1.09 -1.58 8.95
N SER A 146 -1.30 -2.58 9.80
CA SER A 146 -2.56 -2.76 10.53
C SER A 146 -2.90 -1.57 11.42
N LYS A 147 -1.91 -0.98 12.11
CA LYS A 147 -2.13 0.26 12.89
C LYS A 147 -2.56 1.42 12.01
N LYS A 148 -1.95 1.59 10.82
CA LYS A 148 -2.31 2.65 9.87
C LYS A 148 -3.69 2.42 9.25
N GLU A 149 -4.04 1.18 8.96
CA GLU A 149 -5.36 0.77 8.49
C GLU A 149 -6.45 1.10 9.52
N GLN A 150 -6.22 0.78 10.79
CA GLN A 150 -7.16 1.13 11.87
C GLN A 150 -7.37 2.65 11.98
N VAL A 151 -6.31 3.45 11.82
CA VAL A 151 -6.43 4.91 11.78
C VAL A 151 -7.24 5.36 10.58
N LEU A 152 -6.94 4.83 9.38
CA LEU A 152 -7.69 5.14 8.16
C LEU A 152 -9.17 4.81 8.32
N ALA A 153 -9.51 3.62 8.83
CA ALA A 153 -10.90 3.21 9.04
C ALA A 153 -11.65 4.16 9.99
N LYS A 154 -11.02 4.57 11.11
CA LYS A 154 -11.61 5.52 12.06
C LYS A 154 -11.85 6.90 11.42
N VAL A 155 -10.87 7.39 10.65
CA VAL A 155 -10.98 8.67 9.95
C VAL A 155 -12.06 8.62 8.87
N GLN A 156 -12.16 7.52 8.13
CA GLN A 156 -13.19 7.32 7.12
C GLN A 156 -14.60 7.27 7.72
N GLN A 157 -14.77 6.65 8.89
CA GLN A 157 -16.03 6.68 9.63
C GLN A 157 -16.43 8.12 10.02
N GLN A 158 -15.50 8.91 10.58
CA GLN A 158 -15.75 10.30 10.96
C GLN A 158 -16.05 11.18 9.73
N PHE A 159 -15.29 11.00 8.65
CA PHE A 159 -15.52 11.67 7.38
C PHE A 159 -16.93 11.40 6.84
N ASN A 160 -17.34 10.14 6.81
CA ASN A 160 -18.66 9.74 6.33
C ASN A 160 -19.78 10.34 7.19
N LEU A 161 -19.65 10.26 8.51
CA LEU A 161 -20.62 10.81 9.46
C LEU A 161 -20.80 12.32 9.30
N LEU A 162 -19.70 13.08 9.26
CA LEU A 162 -19.72 14.55 9.23
C LEU A 162 -20.14 15.13 7.87
N ASN A 163 -20.05 14.33 6.80
CA ASN A 163 -20.47 14.72 5.45
C ASN A 163 -21.77 14.01 4.99
N HIS A 164 -22.43 13.28 5.89
CA HIS A 164 -23.70 12.58 5.64
C HIS A 164 -23.64 11.55 4.49
N LEU A 165 -22.48 10.89 4.35
CA LEU A 165 -22.24 9.84 3.37
C LEU A 165 -22.54 8.48 4.02
N HIS A 166 -23.82 8.11 4.06
CA HIS A 166 -24.29 6.80 4.51
C HIS A 166 -24.37 5.82 3.33
#